data_AF-A0A947SL65-F1
#
_entry.id   AF-A0A947SL65-F1
#
_cell.length_a   1.000
_cell.length_b   1.000
_cell.length_c   1.000
_cell.angle_alpha   90.00
_cell.angle_beta   90.00
_cell.angle_gamma   90.00
#
_symmetry.space_group_name_H-M   'P 1'
#
loop_
_entity.id
_entity.type
_entity.pdbx_description
1 polymer ?
#
loop_
_entity_poly.entity_id
_entity_poly.type
_entity_poly.pdbx_seq_one_letter_code
_entity_poly.pdbx_strand_id
1 'polypeptide(L)'
;MSLSSPQVRNDIETVVETHGLAGAAREKLIRIVTGAMPGNRDLPLYGLARHVQRVARTRGGASLFDLLAPVAAGDGGEGLPRLSLAVLDFLATMADYGYFDAIAGGVALLATGEGEKSLSEAVSVFAASLHSYRVAHLPFENRRQAFSTIRSHFEAARPGSGLPEDGDAIAFWSMVASPEGWTTYAATLGALVDFVAAAETRESTATVSLDMLREKGFDPQSGAFDGDDGEEPDLTEAIDSLAAADLKLFKGPELDDLRRLAAALPALRRWRRSGSALLSFGPVQNVLVQLKRQSAGANRLAEAAGCAAAEDYRQKLEAFADIAHVCHDIALLYRRLGETGGQNAPGASIGDAKTEDRIARMLRRQSLASRTPGELRAAIGNVLPALAVVATRLKSCVSSLETWPADGRDAAFAADRKAFADTFGRLYCSAGNT
;
A
#
# COMPACT_ATOMS: atom_id res chain seq x y z
N MET A 1 9.59 -6.75 -9.29
CA MET A 1 9.23 -7.35 -7.98
C MET A 1 10.41 -8.13 -7.45
N SER A 2 11.33 -7.38 -6.86
CA SER A 2 12.05 -7.90 -5.71
C SER A 2 11.03 -8.63 -4.83
N LEU A 3 11.20 -9.93 -4.52
CA LEU A 3 10.51 -10.57 -3.39
C LEU A 3 10.57 -9.55 -2.24
N SER A 4 9.45 -8.86 -1.98
CA SER A 4 9.47 -7.55 -1.33
C SER A 4 9.84 -7.64 0.14
N SER A 5 9.79 -8.85 0.68
CA SER A 5 10.50 -9.20 1.89
C SER A 5 11.81 -9.88 1.47
N PRO A 6 12.97 -9.26 1.75
CA PRO A 6 14.28 -9.90 1.61
C PRO A 6 14.32 -11.28 2.28
N GLN A 7 13.56 -11.46 3.38
CA GLN A 7 13.43 -12.75 4.06
C GLN A 7 12.86 -13.84 3.14
N VAL A 8 11.74 -13.59 2.45
CA VAL A 8 11.12 -14.60 1.59
C VAL A 8 12.05 -14.98 0.44
N ARG A 9 12.83 -14.02 -0.07
CA ARG A 9 13.89 -14.33 -1.02
C ARG A 9 14.92 -15.26 -0.44
N ASN A 10 15.49 -14.88 0.69
CA ASN A 10 16.57 -15.64 1.31
C ASN A 10 16.10 -17.07 1.63
N ASP A 11 14.92 -17.23 2.22
CA ASP A 11 14.33 -18.54 2.52
C ASP A 11 14.15 -19.40 1.26
N ILE A 12 13.65 -18.81 0.16
CA ILE A 12 13.49 -19.52 -1.11
C ILE A 12 14.86 -19.87 -1.71
N GLU A 13 15.79 -18.92 -1.79
CA GLU A 13 17.09 -19.13 -2.43
C GLU A 13 17.93 -20.15 -1.66
N THR A 14 17.90 -20.13 -0.32
CA THR A 14 18.53 -21.17 0.51
C THR A 14 18.03 -22.56 0.14
N VAL A 15 16.70 -22.74 -0.01
CA VAL A 15 16.12 -24.03 -0.43
C VAL A 15 16.44 -24.35 -1.90
N VAL A 16 16.42 -23.37 -2.80
CA VAL A 16 16.77 -23.56 -4.22
C VAL A 16 18.21 -24.05 -4.36
N GLU A 17 19.14 -23.43 -3.66
CA GLU A 17 20.56 -23.80 -3.65
C GLU A 17 20.77 -25.18 -3.02
N THR A 18 20.19 -25.43 -1.85
CA THR A 18 20.29 -26.71 -1.12
C THR A 18 19.80 -27.88 -1.98
N HIS A 19 18.72 -27.69 -2.75
CA HIS A 19 18.14 -28.74 -3.59
C HIS A 19 18.61 -28.70 -5.05
N GLY A 20 19.49 -27.77 -5.43
CA GLY A 20 19.94 -27.60 -6.82
C GLY A 20 18.78 -27.42 -7.80
N LEU A 21 17.79 -26.58 -7.47
CA LEU A 21 16.66 -26.29 -8.34
C LEU A 21 17.04 -25.24 -9.39
N ALA A 22 16.71 -25.52 -10.66
CA ALA A 22 16.91 -24.58 -11.75
C ALA A 22 15.66 -24.44 -12.63
N GLY A 23 15.61 -23.37 -13.43
CA GLY A 23 14.56 -23.13 -14.43
C GLY A 23 13.15 -23.28 -13.88
N ALA A 24 12.35 -24.13 -14.54
CA ALA A 24 10.93 -24.34 -14.22
C ALA A 24 10.68 -24.89 -12.80
N ALA A 25 11.62 -25.63 -12.21
CA ALA A 25 11.46 -26.17 -10.86
C ALA A 25 11.59 -25.08 -9.79
N ARG A 26 12.58 -24.19 -9.94
CA ARG A 26 12.76 -23.00 -9.10
C ARG A 26 11.54 -22.09 -9.19
N GLU A 27 11.08 -21.80 -10.41
CA GLU A 27 9.88 -20.98 -10.62
C GLU A 27 8.64 -21.60 -9.96
N LYS A 28 8.48 -22.92 -10.07
CA LYS A 28 7.37 -23.63 -9.44
C LYS A 28 7.43 -23.58 -7.91
N LEU A 29 8.62 -23.69 -7.30
CA LEU A 29 8.79 -23.50 -5.86
C LEU A 29 8.38 -22.08 -5.45
N ILE A 30 8.86 -21.05 -6.17
CA ILE A 30 8.49 -19.64 -5.92
C ILE A 30 6.97 -19.47 -5.95
N ARG A 31 6.29 -20.02 -6.97
CA ARG A 31 4.82 -19.95 -7.10
C ARG A 31 4.11 -20.68 -5.97
N ILE A 32 4.62 -21.82 -5.52
CA ILE A 32 4.08 -22.55 -4.36
C ILE A 32 4.22 -21.70 -3.10
N VAL A 33 5.42 -21.20 -2.80
CA VAL A 33 5.69 -20.43 -1.58
C VAL A 33 4.88 -19.13 -1.54
N THR A 34 4.86 -18.38 -2.65
CA THR A 34 4.12 -17.11 -2.74
C THR A 34 2.62 -17.28 -2.93
N GLY A 35 2.14 -18.51 -3.19
CA GLY A 35 0.73 -18.77 -3.45
C GLY A 35 0.24 -18.35 -4.84
N ALA A 36 1.15 -18.00 -5.75
CA ALA A 36 0.88 -17.62 -7.15
C ALA A 36 0.59 -18.83 -8.07
N MET A 37 -0.12 -19.84 -7.56
CA MET A 37 -0.52 -21.02 -8.31
C MET A 37 -1.83 -20.76 -9.06
N PRO A 38 -1.93 -21.12 -10.36
CA PRO A 38 -3.21 -21.06 -11.08
C PRO A 38 -4.20 -22.10 -10.51
N GLY A 39 -5.44 -21.68 -10.25
CA GLY A 39 -6.49 -22.56 -9.71
C GLY A 39 -6.35 -22.82 -8.21
N ASN A 40 -6.34 -24.11 -7.81
CA ASN A 40 -6.26 -24.50 -6.42
C ASN A 40 -4.81 -24.40 -5.89
N ARG A 41 -4.58 -23.46 -4.96
CA ARG A 41 -3.27 -23.20 -4.34
C ARG A 41 -2.71 -24.36 -3.53
N ASP A 42 -3.59 -25.24 -3.03
CA ASP A 42 -3.22 -26.35 -2.15
C ASP A 42 -2.92 -27.61 -2.95
N LEU A 43 -3.19 -27.63 -4.26
CA LEU A 43 -2.93 -28.78 -5.14
C LEU A 43 -1.47 -29.27 -5.08
N PRO A 44 -0.44 -28.41 -5.05
CA PRO A 44 0.94 -28.85 -4.85
C PRO A 44 1.17 -29.51 -3.48
N LEU A 45 0.47 -29.08 -2.44
CA LEU A 45 0.55 -29.64 -1.09
C LEU A 45 -0.10 -31.02 -1.04
N TYR A 46 -1.22 -31.23 -1.76
CA TYR A 46 -1.79 -32.57 -1.98
C TYR A 46 -0.79 -33.50 -2.69
N GLY A 47 -0.11 -33.00 -3.72
CA GLY A 47 0.94 -33.75 -4.42
C GLY A 47 2.10 -34.13 -3.50
N LEU A 48 2.57 -33.18 -2.67
CA LEU A 48 3.57 -33.42 -1.64
C LEU A 48 3.10 -34.48 -0.64
N ALA A 49 1.91 -34.32 -0.06
CA ALA A 49 1.38 -35.24 0.93
C ALA A 49 1.27 -36.68 0.42
N ARG A 50 0.85 -36.87 -0.84
CA ARG A 50 0.81 -38.19 -1.49
C ARG A 50 2.20 -38.79 -1.67
N HIS A 51 3.19 -38.00 -2.07
CA HIS A 51 4.57 -38.47 -2.18
C HIS A 51 5.14 -38.88 -0.81
N VAL A 52 4.91 -38.06 0.22
CA VAL A 52 5.33 -38.36 1.60
C VAL A 52 4.68 -39.63 2.13
N GLN A 53 3.36 -39.76 2.01
CA GLN A 53 2.62 -40.96 2.43
C GLN A 53 3.13 -42.22 1.72
N ARG A 54 3.38 -42.14 0.41
CA ARG A 54 3.93 -43.27 -0.36
C ARG A 54 5.32 -43.69 0.16
N VAL A 55 6.21 -42.73 0.38
CA VAL A 55 7.57 -43.02 0.88
C VAL A 55 7.53 -43.59 2.30
N ALA A 56 6.73 -42.99 3.18
CA ALA A 56 6.56 -43.48 4.54
C ALA A 56 6.06 -44.94 4.56
N ARG A 57 5.11 -45.31 3.68
CA ARG A 57 4.65 -46.70 3.56
C ARG A 57 5.72 -47.66 3.09
N THR A 58 6.48 -47.29 2.06
CA THR A 58 7.57 -48.13 1.54
C THR A 58 8.64 -48.39 2.59
N ARG A 59 8.85 -47.47 3.53
CA ARG A 59 9.86 -47.56 4.59
C ARG A 59 9.34 -48.12 5.93
N GLY A 60 8.05 -48.42 6.04
CA GLY A 60 7.44 -48.86 7.31
C GLY A 60 7.31 -47.75 8.35
N GLY A 61 7.22 -46.50 7.90
CA GLY A 61 7.26 -45.28 8.70
C GLY A 61 8.32 -44.30 8.18
N ALA A 62 8.12 -43.00 8.40
CA ALA A 62 9.15 -41.99 8.18
C ALA A 62 8.83 -40.74 9.02
N SER A 63 9.78 -40.29 9.82
CA SER A 63 9.72 -38.96 10.44
C SER A 63 10.11 -37.88 9.42
N LEU A 64 9.83 -36.61 9.75
CA LEU A 64 10.29 -35.48 8.94
C LEU A 64 11.83 -35.48 8.76
N PHE A 65 12.56 -35.82 9.82
CA PHE A 65 14.02 -35.95 9.77
C PHE A 65 14.45 -37.06 8.81
N ASP A 66 13.81 -38.23 8.81
CA ASP A 66 14.15 -39.33 7.90
C ASP A 66 13.94 -38.98 6.43
N LEU A 67 12.97 -38.10 6.16
CA LEU A 67 12.68 -37.62 4.80
C LEU A 67 13.67 -36.55 4.34
N LEU A 68 14.16 -35.70 5.25
CA LEU A 68 15.11 -34.62 4.94
C LEU A 68 16.59 -35.02 5.07
N ALA A 69 16.92 -36.05 5.84
CA ALA A 69 18.30 -36.51 6.06
C ALA A 69 19.10 -36.76 4.76
N PRO A 70 18.53 -37.35 3.69
CA PRO A 70 19.26 -37.53 2.43
C PRO A 70 19.68 -36.22 1.75
N VAL A 71 18.97 -35.10 2.03
CA VAL A 71 19.34 -33.77 1.53
C VAL A 71 20.65 -33.33 2.16
N ALA A 72 20.77 -33.49 3.48
CA ALA A 72 21.99 -33.18 4.22
C ALA A 72 23.18 -34.04 3.79
N ALA A 73 22.93 -35.27 3.33
CA ALA A 73 23.95 -36.17 2.81
C ALA A 73 24.32 -35.93 1.33
N GLY A 74 23.53 -35.14 0.58
CA GLY A 74 23.72 -34.92 -0.85
C GLY A 74 23.18 -36.03 -1.77
N ASP A 75 22.50 -37.05 -1.22
CA ASP A 75 22.08 -38.27 -1.93
C ASP A 75 20.74 -38.12 -2.69
N GLY A 76 20.26 -36.89 -2.88
CA GLY A 76 19.11 -36.59 -3.75
C GLY A 76 17.74 -37.10 -3.26
N GLY A 77 17.66 -37.70 -2.08
CA GLY A 77 16.40 -38.16 -1.46
C GLY A 77 15.78 -39.37 -2.14
N GLU A 78 16.02 -40.56 -1.62
CA GLU A 78 15.32 -41.75 -2.11
C GLU A 78 13.79 -41.62 -1.92
N GLY A 79 13.07 -41.53 -3.05
CA GLY A 79 11.62 -41.71 -3.13
C GLY A 79 10.76 -40.45 -3.23
N LEU A 80 11.28 -39.27 -2.87
CA LEU A 80 10.58 -37.99 -3.06
C LEU A 80 11.12 -37.27 -4.31
N PRO A 81 10.25 -36.79 -5.22
CA PRO A 81 10.69 -35.89 -6.28
C PRO A 81 11.35 -34.65 -5.68
N ARG A 82 12.46 -34.20 -6.27
CA ARG A 82 13.28 -33.08 -5.78
C ARG A 82 12.47 -31.82 -5.43
N LEU A 83 11.49 -31.44 -6.26
CA LEU A 83 10.60 -30.30 -5.95
C LEU A 83 9.74 -30.55 -4.70
N SER A 84 9.24 -31.77 -4.49
CA SER A 84 8.49 -32.10 -3.26
C SER A 84 9.39 -32.05 -2.04
N LEU A 85 10.63 -32.53 -2.17
CA LEU A 85 11.61 -32.46 -1.09
C LEU A 85 11.96 -31.01 -0.74
N ALA A 86 12.14 -30.15 -1.74
CA ALA A 86 12.35 -28.72 -1.55
C ALA A 86 11.15 -28.01 -0.90
N VAL A 87 9.91 -28.34 -1.30
CA VAL A 87 8.71 -27.78 -0.65
C VAL A 87 8.60 -28.24 0.80
N LEU A 88 8.92 -29.50 1.10
CA LEU A 88 8.92 -30.02 2.47
C LEU A 88 9.98 -29.33 3.34
N ASP A 89 11.18 -29.16 2.79
CA ASP A 89 12.28 -28.47 3.44
C ASP A 89 11.93 -27.01 3.73
N PHE A 90 11.38 -26.29 2.74
CA PHE A 90 10.89 -24.93 2.94
C PHE A 90 9.86 -24.86 4.06
N LEU A 91 8.86 -25.75 4.07
CA LEU A 91 7.84 -25.77 5.13
C LEU A 91 8.45 -26.02 6.51
N ALA A 92 9.47 -26.86 6.61
CA ALA A 92 10.12 -27.21 7.87
C ALA A 92 11.06 -26.09 8.39
N THR A 93 11.70 -25.35 7.49
CA THR A 93 12.75 -24.37 7.80
C THR A 93 12.27 -22.92 7.80
N MET A 94 11.14 -22.62 7.15
CA MET A 94 10.61 -21.25 7.05
C MET A 94 10.39 -20.58 8.41
N ALA A 95 10.58 -19.26 8.46
CA ALA A 95 10.49 -18.45 9.67
C ALA A 95 11.35 -19.02 10.81
N ASP A 96 12.61 -19.32 10.51
CA ASP A 96 13.59 -19.88 11.45
C ASP A 96 13.04 -21.10 12.22
N TYR A 97 12.46 -22.06 11.49
CA TYR A 97 11.84 -23.28 12.03
C TYR A 97 10.61 -23.05 12.90
N GLY A 98 9.99 -21.86 12.90
CA GLY A 98 8.84 -21.53 13.73
C GLY A 98 7.60 -22.42 13.54
N TYR A 99 7.55 -23.20 12.45
CA TYR A 99 6.44 -24.13 12.14
C TYR A 99 6.86 -25.61 12.14
N PHE A 100 8.09 -25.94 12.54
CA PHE A 100 8.66 -27.29 12.40
C PHE A 100 7.77 -28.38 13.03
N ASP A 101 7.34 -28.18 14.28
CA ASP A 101 6.53 -29.18 15.01
C ASP A 101 5.19 -29.45 14.32
N ALA A 102 4.55 -28.42 13.76
CA ALA A 102 3.30 -28.58 13.02
C ALA A 102 3.53 -29.41 11.76
N ILE A 103 4.59 -29.12 10.99
CA ILE A 103 4.93 -29.86 9.77
C ILE A 103 5.31 -31.30 10.10
N ALA A 104 6.10 -31.52 11.16
CA ALA A 104 6.44 -32.85 11.65
C ALA A 104 5.20 -33.66 12.06
N GLY A 105 4.25 -33.02 12.75
CA GLY A 105 2.94 -33.60 13.06
C GLY A 105 2.15 -33.98 11.80
N GLY A 106 2.11 -33.11 10.80
CA GLY A 106 1.49 -33.40 9.49
C GLY A 106 2.13 -34.60 8.77
N VAL A 107 3.46 -34.71 8.81
CA VAL A 107 4.20 -35.87 8.26
C VAL A 107 3.88 -37.15 9.05
N ALA A 108 3.81 -37.08 10.39
CA ALA A 108 3.45 -38.21 11.23
C ALA A 108 2.03 -38.73 10.95
N LEU A 109 1.08 -37.83 10.68
CA LEU A 109 -0.27 -38.19 10.21
C LEU A 109 -0.23 -38.96 8.88
N LEU A 110 0.64 -38.56 7.95
CA LEU A 110 0.80 -39.26 6.66
C LEU A 110 1.50 -40.61 6.81
N ALA A 111 2.43 -40.73 7.75
CA ALA A 111 3.18 -41.96 8.01
C ALA A 111 2.32 -43.05 8.68
N THR A 112 1.39 -42.65 9.55
CA THR A 112 0.58 -43.58 10.36
C THR A 112 -0.87 -43.70 9.87
N GLY A 113 -1.40 -42.66 9.23
CA GLY A 113 -2.81 -42.58 8.84
C GLY A 113 -3.11 -43.20 7.48
N GLU A 114 -4.27 -43.81 7.37
CA GLU A 114 -4.77 -44.41 6.13
C GLU A 114 -5.86 -43.58 5.45
N GLY A 115 -5.88 -43.63 4.12
CA GLY A 115 -6.93 -43.03 3.29
C GLY A 115 -6.84 -41.51 3.11
N GLU A 116 -7.93 -40.95 2.58
CA GLU A 116 -8.02 -39.54 2.18
C GLU A 116 -8.13 -38.58 3.38
N LYS A 117 -8.61 -39.07 4.52
CA LYS A 117 -8.76 -38.24 5.73
C LYS A 117 -7.41 -37.76 6.27
N SER A 118 -6.46 -38.67 6.48
CA SER A 118 -5.11 -38.31 6.95
C SER A 118 -4.38 -37.40 5.94
N LEU A 119 -4.61 -37.62 4.65
CA LEU A 119 -4.12 -36.75 3.58
C LEU A 119 -4.66 -35.32 3.73
N SER A 120 -5.98 -35.16 3.84
CA SER A 120 -6.63 -33.86 3.96
C SER A 120 -6.22 -33.12 5.24
N GLU A 121 -6.08 -33.83 6.36
CA GLU A 121 -5.63 -33.25 7.63
C GLU A 121 -4.20 -32.74 7.52
N ALA A 122 -3.27 -33.55 6.99
CA ALA A 122 -1.88 -33.13 6.81
C ALA A 122 -1.75 -31.96 5.82
N VAL A 123 -2.50 -31.98 4.71
CA VAL A 123 -2.52 -30.85 3.76
C VAL A 123 -3.05 -29.58 4.44
N SER A 124 -4.07 -29.69 5.29
CA SER A 124 -4.61 -28.55 6.03
C SER A 124 -3.55 -27.95 6.97
N VAL A 125 -2.74 -28.79 7.63
CA VAL A 125 -1.62 -28.34 8.45
C VAL A 125 -0.57 -27.61 7.60
N PHE A 126 -0.14 -28.19 6.48
CA PHE A 126 0.84 -27.57 5.58
C PHE A 126 0.33 -26.23 5.02
N ALA A 127 -0.95 -26.17 4.62
CA ALA A 127 -1.57 -24.98 4.08
C ALA A 127 -1.72 -23.88 5.13
N ALA A 128 -2.06 -24.23 6.37
CA ALA A 128 -2.16 -23.29 7.49
C ALA A 128 -0.80 -22.67 7.83
N SER A 129 0.26 -23.48 7.97
CA SER A 129 1.61 -22.97 8.25
C SER A 129 2.10 -22.05 7.13
N LEU A 130 1.89 -22.45 5.87
CA LEU A 130 2.30 -21.64 4.72
C LEU A 130 1.47 -20.35 4.60
N HIS A 131 0.19 -20.38 4.97
CA HIS A 131 -0.64 -19.18 5.03
C HIS A 131 -0.16 -18.20 6.12
N SER A 132 0.13 -18.68 7.32
CA SER A 132 0.68 -17.87 8.41
C SER A 132 2.02 -17.23 8.03
N TYR A 133 2.90 -18.00 7.40
CA TYR A 133 4.15 -17.47 6.83
C TYR A 133 3.89 -16.35 5.81
N ARG A 134 3.00 -16.57 4.85
CA ARG A 134 2.67 -15.54 3.84
C ARG A 134 2.07 -14.28 4.47
N VAL A 135 1.19 -14.41 5.46
CA VAL A 135 0.61 -13.26 6.18
C VAL A 135 1.70 -12.44 6.87
N ALA A 136 2.70 -13.10 7.46
CA ALA A 136 3.81 -12.44 8.15
C ALA A 136 4.81 -11.78 7.21
N HIS A 137 5.07 -12.36 6.03
CA HIS A 137 6.18 -11.95 5.18
C HIS A 137 5.79 -11.40 3.79
N LEU A 138 4.52 -11.53 3.37
CA LEU A 138 4.01 -11.01 2.11
C LEU A 138 2.93 -9.94 2.38
N PRO A 139 3.23 -8.65 2.17
CA PRO A 139 2.30 -7.55 2.46
C PRO A 139 0.92 -7.69 1.78
N PHE A 140 0.87 -8.36 0.63
CA PHE A 140 -0.36 -8.53 -0.15
C PHE A 140 -1.24 -9.71 0.29
N GLU A 141 -0.76 -10.67 1.09
CA GLU A 141 -1.60 -11.82 1.47
C GLU A 141 -2.78 -11.36 2.34
N ASN A 142 -2.59 -10.33 3.17
CA ASN A 142 -3.65 -9.67 3.94
C ASN A 142 -4.72 -9.02 3.05
N ARG A 143 -4.39 -8.74 1.78
CA ARG A 143 -5.27 -8.11 0.80
C ARG A 143 -5.80 -9.08 -0.24
N ARG A 144 -5.54 -10.39 -0.09
CA ARG A 144 -5.86 -11.40 -1.10
C ARG A 144 -7.35 -11.46 -1.44
N GLN A 145 -8.22 -11.49 -0.43
CA GLN A 145 -9.68 -11.52 -0.68
C GLN A 145 -10.13 -10.26 -1.41
N ALA A 146 -9.59 -9.11 -1.03
CA ALA A 146 -9.85 -7.84 -1.68
C ALA A 146 -9.39 -7.87 -3.16
N PHE A 147 -8.17 -8.34 -3.43
CA PHE A 147 -7.63 -8.46 -4.78
C PHE A 147 -8.40 -9.46 -5.64
N SER A 148 -8.85 -10.59 -5.06
CA SER A 148 -9.70 -11.54 -5.78
C SER A 148 -11.03 -10.89 -6.19
N THR A 149 -11.63 -10.11 -5.31
CA THR A 149 -12.89 -9.39 -5.59
C THR A 149 -12.69 -8.36 -6.70
N ILE A 150 -11.63 -7.54 -6.58
CA ILE A 150 -11.24 -6.54 -7.58
C ILE A 150 -11.01 -7.20 -8.94
N ARG A 151 -10.15 -8.23 -8.97
CA ARG A 151 -9.81 -8.94 -10.21
C ARG A 151 -11.04 -9.55 -10.87
N SER A 152 -11.87 -10.28 -10.13
CA SER A 152 -13.08 -10.88 -10.70
C SER A 152 -14.04 -9.83 -11.28
N HIS A 153 -14.14 -8.67 -10.65
CA HIS A 153 -14.92 -7.56 -11.18
C HIS A 153 -14.35 -7.03 -12.50
N PHE A 154 -13.07 -6.69 -12.54
CA PHE A 154 -12.46 -6.08 -13.73
C PHE A 154 -12.20 -7.08 -14.87
N GLU A 155 -11.98 -8.36 -14.59
CA GLU A 155 -11.93 -9.41 -15.61
C GLU A 155 -13.31 -9.58 -16.30
N ALA A 156 -14.40 -9.48 -15.54
CA ALA A 156 -15.75 -9.55 -16.09
C ALA A 156 -16.10 -8.28 -16.91
N ALA A 157 -15.71 -7.10 -16.42
CA ALA A 157 -15.99 -5.82 -17.09
C ALA A 157 -15.11 -5.60 -18.33
N ARG A 158 -13.83 -6.00 -18.27
CA ARG A 158 -12.83 -5.80 -19.33
C ARG A 158 -11.94 -7.05 -19.48
N PRO A 159 -12.40 -8.06 -20.25
CA PRO A 159 -11.59 -9.24 -20.54
C PRO A 159 -10.24 -8.86 -21.17
N GLY A 160 -9.14 -9.35 -20.59
CA GLY A 160 -7.78 -9.16 -21.12
C GLY A 160 -6.91 -8.16 -20.36
N SER A 161 -7.44 -6.99 -19.99
CA SER A 161 -6.69 -6.02 -19.16
C SER A 161 -6.75 -6.38 -17.68
N GLY A 162 -7.97 -6.58 -17.15
CA GLY A 162 -8.20 -6.84 -15.72
C GLY A 162 -7.73 -5.73 -14.76
N LEU A 163 -7.16 -4.62 -15.26
CA LEU A 163 -6.68 -3.50 -14.46
C LEU A 163 -7.71 -2.36 -14.39
N PRO A 164 -7.88 -1.71 -13.23
CA PRO A 164 -8.67 -0.49 -13.09
C PRO A 164 -8.03 0.74 -13.76
N GLU A 165 -8.88 1.62 -14.27
CA GLU A 165 -8.59 2.92 -14.86
C GLU A 165 -9.10 4.06 -13.97
N ASP A 166 -8.80 5.31 -14.33
CA ASP A 166 -9.26 6.47 -13.55
C ASP A 166 -10.80 6.59 -13.60
N GLY A 167 -11.43 6.77 -12.44
CA GLY A 167 -12.89 6.75 -12.26
C GLY A 167 -13.48 5.38 -11.92
N ASP A 168 -12.80 4.28 -12.23
CA ASP A 168 -13.34 2.93 -11.93
C ASP A 168 -13.45 2.65 -10.44
N ALA A 169 -12.61 3.27 -9.62
CA ALA A 169 -12.68 3.11 -8.17
C ALA A 169 -14.04 3.51 -7.61
N ILE A 170 -14.64 4.56 -8.17
CA ILE A 170 -15.95 5.08 -7.75
C ILE A 170 -17.04 4.09 -8.18
N ALA A 171 -16.99 3.61 -9.43
CA ALA A 171 -17.96 2.65 -9.95
C ALA A 171 -17.89 1.30 -9.20
N PHE A 172 -16.68 0.78 -8.99
CA PHE A 172 -16.44 -0.45 -8.23
C PHE A 172 -16.97 -0.31 -6.80
N TRP A 173 -16.57 0.74 -6.08
CA TRP A 173 -17.05 0.98 -4.71
C TRP A 173 -18.57 1.11 -4.66
N SER A 174 -19.18 1.88 -5.57
CA SER A 174 -20.64 2.02 -5.65
C SER A 174 -21.34 0.69 -5.92
N MET A 175 -20.68 -0.31 -6.50
CA MET A 175 -21.25 -1.64 -6.67
C MET A 175 -21.12 -2.50 -5.40
N VAL A 176 -19.92 -2.55 -4.81
CA VAL A 176 -19.57 -3.53 -3.77
C VAL A 176 -19.72 -3.02 -2.34
N ALA A 177 -19.91 -1.72 -2.14
CA ALA A 177 -19.98 -1.15 -0.81
C ALA A 177 -21.16 -1.71 -0.01
N SER A 178 -20.85 -2.19 1.20
CA SER A 178 -21.81 -2.70 2.16
C SER A 178 -21.39 -2.33 3.60
N PRO A 179 -22.32 -2.41 4.57
CA PRO A 179 -21.96 -2.30 5.99
C PRO A 179 -20.93 -3.34 6.45
N GLU A 180 -20.95 -4.54 5.85
CA GLU A 180 -20.11 -5.68 6.22
C GLU A 180 -18.74 -5.70 5.52
N GLY A 181 -18.59 -4.97 4.41
CA GLY A 181 -17.36 -4.93 3.63
C GLY A 181 -17.31 -3.76 2.64
N TRP A 182 -16.10 -3.24 2.39
CA TRP A 182 -15.86 -2.10 1.49
C TRP A 182 -16.63 -0.83 1.88
N THR A 183 -16.84 -0.64 3.19
CA THR A 183 -17.70 0.43 3.71
C THR A 183 -17.18 1.81 3.35
N THR A 184 -15.85 2.00 3.34
CA THR A 184 -15.23 3.30 3.04
C THR A 184 -14.66 3.35 1.64
N TYR A 185 -14.84 4.51 0.99
CA TYR A 185 -14.23 4.75 -0.31
C TYR A 185 -12.70 4.78 -0.21
N ALA A 186 -12.16 5.32 0.88
CA ALA A 186 -10.72 5.37 1.15
C ALA A 186 -10.07 3.97 1.15
N ALA A 187 -10.66 3.02 1.88
CA ALA A 187 -10.14 1.64 1.92
C ALA A 187 -10.24 0.97 0.54
N THR A 188 -11.32 1.26 -0.19
CA THR A 188 -11.56 0.71 -1.53
C THR A 188 -10.53 1.22 -2.53
N LEU A 189 -10.31 2.54 -2.57
CA LEU A 189 -9.31 3.17 -3.42
C LEU A 189 -7.90 2.70 -3.09
N GLY A 190 -7.54 2.61 -1.80
CA GLY A 190 -6.27 2.06 -1.35
C GLY A 190 -6.03 0.65 -1.89
N ALA A 191 -6.98 -0.25 -1.68
CA ALA A 191 -6.88 -1.63 -2.18
C ALA A 191 -6.75 -1.73 -3.71
N LEU A 192 -7.38 -0.82 -4.47
CA LEU A 192 -7.23 -0.76 -5.92
C LEU A 192 -5.83 -0.28 -6.33
N VAL A 193 -5.30 0.76 -5.69
CA VAL A 193 -3.92 1.24 -5.93
C VAL A 193 -2.93 0.12 -5.64
N ASP A 194 -3.10 -0.56 -4.50
CA ASP A 194 -2.27 -1.69 -4.10
C ASP A 194 -2.35 -2.86 -5.08
N PHE A 195 -3.55 -3.14 -5.59
CA PHE A 195 -3.78 -4.18 -6.59
C PHE A 195 -3.01 -3.91 -7.87
N VAL A 196 -3.05 -2.67 -8.37
CA VAL A 196 -2.34 -2.34 -9.61
C VAL A 196 -0.84 -2.27 -9.41
N ALA A 197 -0.37 -1.71 -8.30
CA ALA A 197 1.04 -1.78 -7.96
C ALA A 197 1.52 -3.25 -7.94
N ALA A 198 0.76 -4.16 -7.31
CA ALA A 198 1.10 -5.57 -7.32
C ALA A 198 1.09 -6.20 -8.73
N ALA A 199 0.15 -5.81 -9.60
CA ALA A 199 0.06 -6.32 -10.96
C ALA A 199 1.22 -5.84 -11.86
N GLU A 200 1.56 -4.55 -11.84
CA GLU A 200 2.71 -3.99 -12.56
C GLU A 200 4.02 -4.59 -12.08
N THR A 201 4.11 -4.80 -10.76
CA THR A 201 5.32 -5.35 -10.19
C THR A 201 5.47 -6.83 -10.61
N ARG A 202 4.36 -7.59 -10.77
CA ARG A 202 4.36 -8.95 -11.34
C ARG A 202 4.71 -8.98 -12.83
N GLU A 203 4.24 -8.03 -13.61
CA GLU A 203 4.57 -7.95 -15.05
C GLU A 203 6.06 -7.65 -15.25
N SER A 204 6.60 -6.70 -14.48
CA SER A 204 8.04 -6.38 -14.50
C SER A 204 8.93 -7.53 -14.01
N THR A 205 8.51 -8.40 -13.09
CA THR A 205 9.31 -9.61 -12.79
C THR A 205 9.22 -10.67 -13.85
N ALA A 206 8.05 -10.85 -14.46
CA ALA A 206 7.90 -11.84 -15.51
C ALA A 206 8.83 -11.53 -16.70
N THR A 207 9.03 -10.25 -17.02
CA THR A 207 9.95 -9.80 -18.08
C THR A 207 11.41 -9.82 -17.62
N VAL A 208 11.74 -9.25 -16.45
CA VAL A 208 13.13 -9.19 -15.94
C VAL A 208 13.69 -10.58 -15.64
N SER A 209 12.87 -11.54 -15.20
CA SER A 209 13.30 -12.92 -14.95
C SER A 209 13.62 -13.70 -16.23
N LEU A 210 13.20 -13.25 -17.41
CA LEU A 210 13.51 -13.89 -18.69
C LEU A 210 14.73 -13.25 -19.39
N ASP A 211 14.92 -11.94 -19.27
CA ASP A 211 16.04 -11.23 -19.91
C ASP A 211 17.34 -11.30 -19.08
N MET A 212 17.28 -11.22 -17.75
CA MET A 212 18.47 -11.36 -16.88
C MET A 212 19.08 -12.77 -16.89
N LEU A 213 18.35 -13.77 -17.40
CA LEU A 213 18.86 -15.13 -17.60
C LEU A 213 19.39 -15.38 -19.02
N ARG A 214 19.26 -14.40 -19.94
CA ARG A 214 19.73 -14.51 -21.33
C ARG A 214 21.04 -13.77 -21.60
N GLU A 215 21.43 -12.80 -20.78
CA GLU A 215 22.71 -12.10 -20.98
C GLU A 215 23.89 -12.86 -20.35
N LYS A 216 24.67 -13.50 -21.22
CA LYS A 216 26.04 -13.92 -20.94
C LYS A 216 26.88 -12.69 -20.58
N GLY A 217 27.34 -12.64 -19.33
CA GLY A 217 28.40 -11.72 -18.90
C GLY A 217 27.92 -10.59 -18.01
N PHE A 218 27.35 -10.93 -16.86
CA PHE A 218 27.24 -9.97 -15.75
C PHE A 218 28.65 -9.76 -15.19
N ASP A 219 29.26 -8.61 -15.53
CA ASP A 219 30.53 -8.14 -14.97
C ASP A 219 30.26 -7.44 -13.62
N PRO A 220 30.69 -8.01 -12.48
CA PRO A 220 30.46 -7.44 -11.15
C PRO A 220 31.18 -6.10 -10.91
N GLN A 221 32.04 -5.65 -11.84
CA GLN A 221 32.75 -4.38 -11.73
C GLN A 221 32.08 -3.20 -12.47
N SER A 222 30.96 -3.41 -13.16
CA SER A 222 30.17 -2.32 -13.74
C SER A 222 29.28 -1.66 -12.67
N GLY A 223 29.90 -0.83 -11.83
CA GLY A 223 29.24 0.00 -10.81
C GLY A 223 28.36 1.11 -11.43
N ALA A 224 27.27 0.72 -12.08
CA ALA A 224 26.28 1.64 -12.65
C ALA A 224 24.85 1.18 -12.33
N PHE A 225 24.56 1.07 -11.04
CA PHE A 225 23.22 1.25 -10.49
C PHE A 225 23.29 2.33 -9.40
N ASP A 226 23.90 3.47 -9.72
CA ASP A 226 23.65 4.73 -9.00
C ASP A 226 22.32 5.33 -9.49
N GLY A 227 21.25 4.55 -9.32
CA GLY A 227 19.98 5.16 -9.00
C GLY A 227 20.13 5.57 -7.55
N ASP A 228 20.38 6.85 -7.31
CA ASP A 228 20.17 7.46 -5.99
C ASP A 228 18.67 7.29 -5.69
N ASP A 229 18.30 6.10 -5.21
CA ASP A 229 17.02 5.76 -4.59
C ASP A 229 16.97 6.47 -3.22
N GLY A 230 17.36 7.75 -3.20
CA GLY A 230 17.23 8.61 -2.04
C GLY A 230 15.78 8.54 -1.61
N GLU A 231 15.56 7.93 -0.45
CA GLU A 231 14.26 7.64 0.11
C GLU A 231 13.40 8.90 0.01
N GLU A 232 12.39 8.88 -0.86
CA GLU A 232 11.56 10.04 -1.13
C GLU A 232 10.99 10.49 0.22
N PRO A 233 11.28 11.72 0.71
CA PRO A 233 10.91 12.09 2.07
C PRO A 233 9.39 11.95 2.28
N ASP A 234 9.02 11.31 3.39
CA ASP A 234 7.64 10.97 3.71
C ASP A 234 6.84 12.24 4.05
N LEU A 235 5.77 12.47 3.30
CA LEU A 235 4.88 13.61 3.54
C LEU A 235 4.16 13.49 4.89
N THR A 236 3.84 12.28 5.34
CA THR A 236 3.16 12.03 6.61
C THR A 236 4.05 12.47 7.78
N GLU A 237 5.31 12.03 7.78
CA GLU A 237 6.30 12.44 8.77
C GLU A 237 6.53 13.95 8.77
N ALA A 238 6.60 14.57 7.59
CA ALA A 238 6.72 16.01 7.47
C ALA A 238 5.50 16.75 8.07
N ILE A 239 4.28 16.27 7.82
CA ILE A 239 3.05 16.85 8.41
C ILE A 239 3.04 16.70 9.92
N ASP A 240 3.43 15.54 10.45
CA ASP A 240 3.42 15.29 11.89
C ASP A 240 4.51 16.10 12.61
N SER A 241 5.67 16.28 11.98
CA SER A 241 6.71 17.22 12.44
C SER A 241 6.18 18.66 12.55
N LEU A 242 5.42 19.12 11.54
CA LEU A 242 4.80 20.45 11.54
C LEU A 242 3.67 20.57 12.58
N ALA A 243 2.92 19.50 12.82
CA ALA A 243 1.86 19.47 13.82
C ALA A 243 2.41 19.45 15.26
N ALA A 244 3.55 18.79 15.48
CA ALA A 244 4.23 18.72 16.77
C ALA A 244 5.05 19.97 17.10
N ALA A 245 5.34 20.80 16.11
CA ALA A 245 6.11 22.02 16.29
C ALA A 245 5.40 22.99 17.24
N ASP A 246 6.19 23.65 18.09
CA ASP A 246 5.75 24.74 18.97
C ASP A 246 5.26 25.99 18.17
N LEU A 247 5.49 25.98 16.86
CA LEU A 247 5.06 27.02 15.93
C LEU A 247 3.77 26.62 15.22
N LYS A 248 2.64 27.23 15.60
CA LYS A 248 1.34 27.05 14.92
C LYS A 248 1.32 27.73 13.54
N LEU A 249 1.93 27.08 12.56
CA LEU A 249 2.05 27.54 11.17
C LEU A 249 0.76 27.32 10.37
N PHE A 250 0.09 26.19 10.60
CA PHE A 250 -1.15 25.79 9.93
C PHE A 250 -2.29 25.73 10.94
N LYS A 251 -3.51 25.95 10.45
CA LYS A 251 -4.74 25.70 11.20
C LYS A 251 -5.02 24.20 11.24
N GLY A 252 -5.83 23.75 12.22
CA GLY A 252 -6.27 22.35 12.31
C GLY A 252 -6.84 21.79 10.99
N PRO A 253 -7.81 22.47 10.35
CA PRO A 253 -8.36 22.03 9.07
C PRO A 253 -7.32 21.93 7.94
N GLU A 254 -6.34 22.84 7.89
CA GLU A 254 -5.27 22.82 6.88
C GLU A 254 -4.37 21.58 7.07
N LEU A 255 -4.05 21.22 8.32
CA LEU A 255 -3.32 19.99 8.64
C LEU A 255 -4.13 18.74 8.30
N ASP A 256 -5.43 18.75 8.55
CA ASP A 256 -6.31 17.62 8.21
C ASP A 256 -6.42 17.43 6.69
N ASP A 257 -6.49 18.52 5.92
CA ASP A 257 -6.44 18.46 4.45
C ASP A 257 -5.09 17.95 3.95
N LEU A 258 -3.99 18.34 4.57
CA LEU A 258 -2.66 17.80 4.25
C LEU A 258 -2.57 16.30 4.53
N ARG A 259 -3.10 15.81 5.66
CA ARG A 259 -3.14 14.37 5.98
C ARG A 259 -3.98 13.59 4.97
N ARG A 260 -5.13 14.15 4.56
CA ARG A 260 -5.98 13.56 3.52
C ARG A 260 -5.26 13.52 2.17
N LEU A 261 -4.53 14.59 1.83
CA LEU A 261 -3.69 14.63 0.65
C LEU A 261 -2.62 13.54 0.69
N ALA A 262 -1.88 13.40 1.80
CA ALA A 262 -0.87 12.36 1.97
C ALA A 262 -1.45 10.96 1.72
N ALA A 263 -2.62 10.67 2.30
CA ALA A 263 -3.32 9.40 2.07
C ALA A 263 -3.81 9.21 0.62
N ALA A 264 -4.18 10.30 -0.07
CA ALA A 264 -4.68 10.27 -1.45
C ALA A 264 -3.56 10.32 -2.51
N LEU A 265 -2.34 10.73 -2.16
CA LEU A 265 -1.25 10.96 -3.12
C LEU A 265 -0.92 9.74 -4.00
N PRO A 266 -0.82 8.51 -3.47
CA PRO A 266 -0.57 7.33 -4.30
C PRO A 266 -1.63 7.15 -5.38
N ALA A 267 -2.91 7.42 -5.03
CA ALA A 267 -4.01 7.38 -5.97
C ALA A 267 -3.95 8.57 -6.94
N LEU A 268 -3.76 9.81 -6.47
CA LEU A 268 -3.74 11.03 -7.31
C LEU A 268 -2.67 11.01 -8.40
N ARG A 269 -1.50 10.42 -8.10
CA ARG A 269 -0.41 10.25 -9.09
C ARG A 269 -0.86 9.40 -10.29
N ARG A 270 -1.78 8.45 -10.06
CA ARG A 270 -2.23 7.48 -11.06
C ARG A 270 -3.61 7.79 -11.65
N TRP A 271 -4.54 8.16 -10.78
CA TRP A 271 -5.97 8.31 -11.00
C TRP A 271 -6.43 9.62 -10.38
N ARG A 272 -6.34 10.68 -11.17
CA ARG A 272 -6.63 12.06 -10.74
C ARG A 272 -8.07 12.18 -10.28
N ARG A 273 -9.04 11.67 -11.04
CA ARG A 273 -10.46 11.71 -10.66
C ARG A 273 -10.72 10.91 -9.38
N SER A 274 -10.26 9.66 -9.33
CA SER A 274 -10.49 8.80 -8.15
C SER A 274 -9.86 9.38 -6.88
N GLY A 275 -8.67 9.96 -6.97
CA GLY A 275 -7.99 10.63 -5.86
C GLY A 275 -8.68 11.94 -5.44
N SER A 276 -9.10 12.77 -6.39
CA SER A 276 -9.85 14.01 -6.09
C SER A 276 -11.21 13.72 -5.44
N ALA A 277 -11.88 12.63 -5.83
CA ALA A 277 -13.10 12.17 -5.19
C ALA A 277 -12.87 11.83 -3.70
N LEU A 278 -11.74 11.20 -3.35
CA LEU A 278 -11.42 10.90 -1.95
C LEU A 278 -11.27 12.17 -1.12
N LEU A 279 -10.58 13.19 -1.66
CA LEU A 279 -10.37 14.47 -0.99
C LEU A 279 -11.68 15.23 -0.74
N SER A 280 -12.62 15.12 -1.67
CA SER A 280 -13.87 15.89 -1.66
C SER A 280 -14.98 15.20 -0.85
N PHE A 281 -15.13 13.88 -1.01
CA PHE A 281 -16.23 13.12 -0.39
C PHE A 281 -15.82 12.35 0.87
N GLY A 282 -14.52 12.14 1.11
CA GLY A 282 -14.01 11.56 2.36
C GLY A 282 -14.44 12.33 3.61
N PRO A 283 -14.42 13.68 3.64
CA PRO A 283 -14.94 14.45 4.77
C PRO A 283 -16.43 14.19 5.04
N VAL A 284 -17.24 14.12 3.99
CA VAL A 284 -18.68 13.83 4.09
C VAL A 284 -18.91 12.44 4.69
N GLN A 285 -18.15 11.43 4.25
CA GLN A 285 -18.25 10.08 4.81
C GLN A 285 -17.89 10.05 6.31
N ASN A 286 -16.88 10.80 6.74
CA ASN A 286 -16.50 10.89 8.16
C ASN A 286 -17.63 11.50 9.00
N VAL A 287 -18.30 12.53 8.50
CA VAL A 287 -19.48 13.12 9.14
C VAL A 287 -20.61 12.09 9.26
N LEU A 288 -20.90 11.34 8.19
CA LEU A 288 -21.92 10.28 8.22
C LEU A 288 -21.60 9.19 9.26
N VAL A 289 -20.34 8.76 9.34
CA VAL A 289 -19.90 7.79 10.36
C VAL A 289 -20.09 8.35 11.77
N GLN A 290 -19.75 9.62 12.01
CA GLN A 290 -19.96 10.27 13.30
C GLN A 290 -21.45 10.40 13.66
N LEU A 291 -22.28 10.84 12.71
CA LEU A 291 -23.73 10.95 12.89
C LEU A 291 -24.34 9.58 13.22
N LYS A 292 -23.93 8.51 12.53
CA LYS A 292 -24.39 7.14 12.80
C LYS A 292 -23.97 6.68 14.20
N ARG A 293 -22.73 6.95 14.62
CA ARG A 293 -22.26 6.65 15.99
C ARG A 293 -23.04 7.40 17.06
N GLN A 294 -23.47 8.62 16.78
CA GLN A 294 -24.27 9.45 17.67
C GLN A 294 -25.77 9.14 17.60
N SER A 295 -26.20 8.14 16.81
CA SER A 295 -27.62 7.82 16.57
C SER A 295 -28.43 9.04 16.11
N ALA A 296 -27.84 9.88 15.25
CA ALA A 296 -28.53 11.04 14.71
C ALA A 296 -29.78 10.61 13.89
N GLY A 297 -30.84 11.42 13.94
CA GLY A 297 -32.07 11.13 13.21
C GLY A 297 -31.89 11.04 11.70
N ALA A 298 -32.77 10.27 11.05
CA ALA A 298 -32.71 9.95 9.61
C ALA A 298 -32.57 11.20 8.71
N ASN A 299 -33.21 12.32 9.06
CA ASN A 299 -33.11 13.57 8.30
C ASN A 299 -31.69 14.12 8.23
N ARG A 300 -30.93 14.07 9.33
CA ARG A 300 -29.53 14.56 9.38
C ARG A 300 -28.60 13.66 8.57
N LEU A 301 -28.85 12.35 8.60
CA LEU A 301 -28.12 11.39 7.79
C LEU A 301 -28.41 11.60 6.30
N ALA A 302 -29.68 11.78 5.93
CA ALA A 302 -30.08 12.04 4.55
C ALA A 302 -29.50 13.36 4.01
N GLU A 303 -29.52 14.43 4.81
CA GLU A 303 -28.92 15.71 4.46
C GLU A 303 -27.41 15.58 4.18
N ALA A 304 -26.67 14.95 5.10
CA ALA A 304 -25.24 14.71 4.91
C ALA A 304 -24.96 13.76 3.73
N ALA A 305 -25.77 12.73 3.53
CA ALA A 305 -25.66 11.79 2.42
C ALA A 305 -25.90 12.46 1.07
N GLY A 306 -26.61 13.58 1.01
CA GLY A 306 -26.78 14.38 -0.22
C GLY A 306 -25.49 15.04 -0.74
N CYS A 307 -24.37 14.98 0.02
CA CYS A 307 -23.07 15.52 -0.39
C CYS A 307 -23.08 17.03 -0.73
N ALA A 308 -24.05 17.79 -0.22
CA ALA A 308 -24.14 19.23 -0.49
C ALA A 308 -22.98 20.03 0.12
N ALA A 309 -22.38 19.52 1.20
CA ALA A 309 -21.23 20.11 1.88
C ALA A 309 -19.87 19.68 1.29
N ALA A 310 -19.85 18.85 0.24
CA ALA A 310 -18.60 18.48 -0.42
C ALA A 310 -18.03 19.67 -1.19
N GLU A 311 -16.77 20.01 -0.92
CA GLU A 311 -16.03 20.98 -1.72
C GLU A 311 -15.74 20.40 -3.11
N ASP A 312 -15.85 21.22 -4.15
CA ASP A 312 -15.56 20.78 -5.50
C ASP A 312 -14.05 20.59 -5.73
N TYR A 313 -13.69 19.91 -6.83
CA TYR A 313 -12.30 19.61 -7.15
C TYR A 313 -11.44 20.87 -7.37
N ARG A 314 -12.03 21.99 -7.78
CA ARG A 314 -11.34 23.27 -7.95
C ARG A 314 -11.10 23.94 -6.60
N GLN A 315 -12.09 23.96 -5.71
CA GLN A 315 -11.95 24.48 -4.34
C GLN A 315 -10.85 23.75 -3.58
N LYS A 316 -10.76 22.41 -3.72
CA LYS A 316 -9.65 21.65 -3.13
C LYS A 316 -8.29 22.01 -3.73
N LEU A 317 -8.22 22.23 -5.04
CA LEU A 317 -7.00 22.67 -5.70
C LEU A 317 -6.54 24.04 -5.21
N GLU A 318 -7.46 25.00 -5.12
CA GLU A 318 -7.21 26.35 -4.60
C GLU A 318 -6.73 26.30 -3.15
N ALA A 319 -7.36 25.48 -2.29
CA ALA A 319 -6.93 25.30 -0.91
C ALA A 319 -5.50 24.76 -0.81
N PHE A 320 -5.10 23.79 -1.66
CA PHE A 320 -3.73 23.28 -1.68
C PHE A 320 -2.73 24.30 -2.23
N ALA A 321 -3.11 25.09 -3.23
CA ALA A 321 -2.29 26.18 -3.73
C ALA A 321 -2.05 27.24 -2.65
N ASP A 322 -3.08 27.59 -1.87
CA ASP A 322 -2.97 28.51 -0.74
C ASP A 322 -2.03 27.98 0.35
N ILE A 323 -2.12 26.69 0.71
CA ILE A 323 -1.20 26.06 1.66
C ILE A 323 0.24 26.09 1.12
N ALA A 324 0.44 25.82 -0.19
CA ALA A 324 1.77 25.89 -0.81
C ALA A 324 2.34 27.32 -0.76
N HIS A 325 1.51 28.35 -0.97
CA HIS A 325 1.89 29.75 -0.80
C HIS A 325 2.27 30.07 0.64
N VAL A 326 1.54 29.55 1.63
CA VAL A 326 1.91 29.71 3.05
C VAL A 326 3.29 29.11 3.33
N CYS A 327 3.61 27.90 2.83
CA CYS A 327 4.95 27.33 2.97
C CYS A 327 6.03 28.23 2.37
N HIS A 328 5.78 28.80 1.18
CA HIS A 328 6.70 29.72 0.52
C HIS A 328 6.91 31.01 1.31
N ASP A 329 5.84 31.60 1.83
CA ASP A 329 5.86 32.82 2.64
C ASP A 329 6.65 32.60 3.95
N ILE A 330 6.53 31.42 4.58
CA ILE A 330 7.32 31.05 5.78
C ILE A 330 8.82 30.95 5.44
N ALA A 331 9.16 30.33 4.31
CA ALA A 331 10.56 30.23 3.86
C ALA A 331 11.16 31.61 3.51
N LEU A 332 10.35 32.53 2.96
CA LEU A 332 10.74 33.93 2.76
C LEU A 332 10.98 34.65 4.09
N LEU A 333 10.06 34.49 5.04
CA LEU A 333 10.19 35.06 6.37
C LEU A 333 11.47 34.56 7.06
N TYR A 334 11.76 33.27 6.99
CA TYR A 334 13.01 32.70 7.52
C TYR A 334 14.25 33.41 6.97
N ARG A 335 14.34 33.58 5.64
CA ARG A 335 15.46 34.27 4.99
C ARG A 335 15.64 35.70 5.50
N ARG A 336 14.56 36.48 5.54
CA ARG A 336 14.56 37.88 6.00
C ARG A 336 15.05 38.04 7.43
N LEU A 337 14.63 37.14 8.33
CA LEU A 337 15.08 37.17 9.72
C LEU A 337 16.61 37.00 9.88
N GLY A 338 17.29 36.48 8.86
CA GLY A 338 18.76 36.34 8.84
C GLY A 338 19.50 37.53 8.25
N GLU A 339 18.86 38.28 7.36
CA GLU A 339 19.45 39.43 6.69
C GLU A 339 19.57 40.65 7.63
N THR A 340 18.66 40.76 8.61
CA THR A 340 18.66 41.83 9.63
C THR A 340 19.91 41.88 10.53
N GLY A 341 20.82 40.91 10.44
CA GLY A 341 22.11 40.90 11.16
C GLY A 341 23.30 41.48 10.40
N GLY A 342 23.19 41.76 9.09
CA GLY A 342 24.30 42.24 8.27
C GLY A 342 24.05 43.64 7.72
N GLN A 343 24.82 44.64 8.17
CA GLN A 343 24.71 46.06 7.75
C GLN A 343 24.92 46.34 6.24
N ASN A 344 25.18 45.32 5.41
CA ASN A 344 25.51 45.47 3.99
C ASN A 344 24.78 44.47 3.05
N ALA A 345 23.60 43.97 3.42
CA ALA A 345 22.83 43.13 2.49
C ALA A 345 22.20 44.00 1.38
N PRO A 346 22.39 43.68 0.07
CA PRO A 346 21.68 44.35 -1.01
C PRO A 346 20.17 44.19 -0.77
N GLY A 347 19.43 45.30 -0.89
CA GLY A 347 18.00 45.37 -0.55
C GLY A 347 17.23 44.18 -1.12
N ALA A 348 16.65 43.38 -0.23
CA ALA A 348 15.90 42.18 -0.60
C ALA A 348 14.94 42.51 -1.74
N SER A 349 15.01 41.72 -2.82
CA SER A 349 14.08 41.78 -3.95
C SER A 349 12.66 41.96 -3.40
N ILE A 350 12.04 43.09 -3.76
CA ILE A 350 10.72 43.51 -3.29
C ILE A 350 9.77 42.35 -3.56
N GLY A 351 9.33 41.66 -2.51
CA GLY A 351 8.23 40.70 -2.65
C GLY A 351 7.02 41.44 -3.19
N ASP A 352 6.18 40.77 -4.00
CA ASP A 352 4.88 41.33 -4.37
C ASP A 352 4.16 41.82 -3.11
N ALA A 353 3.53 43.00 -3.16
CA ALA A 353 2.79 43.61 -2.05
C ALA A 353 1.80 42.63 -1.39
N LYS A 354 1.26 41.68 -2.17
CA LYS A 354 0.40 40.59 -1.65
C LYS A 354 1.15 39.65 -0.70
N THR A 355 2.38 39.27 -1.04
CA THR A 355 3.23 38.43 -0.19
C THR A 355 3.63 39.15 1.09
N GLU A 356 3.94 40.45 1.00
CA GLU A 356 4.21 41.29 2.19
C GLU A 356 3.03 41.33 3.15
N ASP A 357 1.83 41.56 2.62
CA ASP A 357 0.60 41.59 3.40
C ASP A 357 0.28 40.22 4.05
N ARG A 358 0.51 39.11 3.35
CA ARG A 358 0.36 37.75 3.93
C ARG A 358 1.35 37.50 5.06
N ILE A 359 2.63 37.82 4.88
CA ILE A 359 3.65 37.68 5.93
C ILE A 359 3.31 38.57 7.13
N ALA A 360 2.92 39.82 6.89
CA ALA A 360 2.52 40.74 7.95
C ALA A 360 1.31 40.22 8.75
N ARG A 361 0.30 39.64 8.08
CA ARG A 361 -0.83 38.98 8.77
C ARG A 361 -0.40 37.76 9.55
N MET A 362 0.53 36.94 9.03
CA MET A 362 1.07 35.79 9.76
C MET A 362 1.78 36.23 11.04
N LEU A 363 2.64 37.25 10.97
CA LEU A 363 3.38 37.76 12.14
C LEU A 363 2.47 38.29 13.26
N ARG A 364 1.21 38.65 12.96
CA ARG A 364 0.21 39.05 13.98
C ARG A 364 -0.37 37.86 14.75
N ARG A 365 -0.15 36.61 14.32
CA ARG A 365 -0.62 35.43 15.07
C ARG A 365 0.12 35.34 16.40
N GLN A 366 -0.61 35.06 17.49
CA GLN A 366 -0.06 35.06 18.84
C GLN A 366 1.18 34.17 19.01
N SER A 367 1.22 33.01 18.35
CA SER A 367 2.36 32.07 18.37
C SER A 367 3.65 32.61 17.74
N LEU A 368 3.53 33.64 16.90
CA LEU A 368 4.62 34.30 16.19
C LEU A 368 4.97 35.65 16.83
N ALA A 369 3.95 36.42 17.20
CA ALA A 369 4.09 37.76 17.75
C ALA A 369 4.80 37.81 19.11
N SER A 370 4.74 36.74 19.90
CA SER A 370 5.38 36.69 21.23
C SER A 370 6.87 36.36 21.21
N ARG A 371 7.46 36.08 20.04
CA ARG A 371 8.85 35.64 19.90
C ARG A 371 9.73 36.78 19.41
N THR A 372 10.97 36.82 19.88
CA THR A 372 12.01 37.65 19.28
C THR A 372 12.34 37.17 17.86
N PRO A 373 12.89 38.03 16.98
CA PRO A 373 13.31 37.61 15.64
C PRO A 373 14.26 36.41 15.62
N GLY A 374 15.17 36.31 16.61
CA GLY A 374 16.10 35.19 16.74
C GLY A 374 15.43 33.88 17.13
N GLU A 375 14.54 33.90 18.13
CA GLU A 375 13.74 32.73 18.53
C GLU A 375 12.83 32.26 17.40
N LEU A 376 12.22 33.21 16.68
CA LEU A 376 11.36 32.89 15.55
C LEU A 376 12.15 32.25 14.40
N ARG A 377 13.34 32.79 14.08
CA ARG A 377 14.22 32.21 13.06
C ARG A 377 14.63 30.78 13.42
N ALA A 378 15.05 30.55 14.67
CA ALA A 378 15.41 29.22 15.15
C ALA A 378 14.22 28.25 15.06
N ALA A 379 13.03 28.66 15.52
CA ALA A 379 11.82 27.85 15.46
C ALA A 379 11.42 27.49 14.01
N ILE A 380 11.47 28.45 13.08
CA ILE A 380 11.20 28.16 11.65
C ILE A 380 12.29 27.27 11.06
N GLY A 381 13.56 27.50 11.41
CA GLY A 381 14.69 26.70 10.95
C GLY A 381 14.52 25.21 11.26
N ASN A 382 13.99 24.87 12.45
CA ASN A 382 13.74 23.50 12.87
C ASN A 382 12.68 22.77 12.03
N VAL A 383 11.73 23.50 11.44
CA VAL A 383 10.64 22.92 10.64
C VAL A 383 10.80 23.14 9.14
N LEU A 384 11.85 23.85 8.73
CA LEU A 384 12.10 24.19 7.33
C LEU A 384 12.22 22.96 6.41
N PRO A 385 12.87 21.84 6.82
CA PRO A 385 12.89 20.62 6.00
C PRO A 385 11.49 20.06 5.74
N ALA A 386 10.65 19.97 6.78
CA ALA A 386 9.28 19.49 6.65
C ALA A 386 8.42 20.40 5.77
N LEU A 387 8.57 21.73 5.90
CA LEU A 387 7.92 22.70 5.01
C LEU A 387 8.32 22.51 3.54
N ALA A 388 9.59 22.22 3.27
CA ALA A 388 10.08 22.00 1.91
C ALA A 388 9.47 20.73 1.29
N VAL A 389 9.34 19.65 2.06
CA VAL A 389 8.67 18.41 1.64
C VAL A 389 7.21 18.70 1.30
N VAL A 390 6.46 19.35 2.21
CA VAL A 390 5.05 19.69 1.99
C VAL A 390 4.87 20.59 0.76
N ALA A 391 5.66 21.66 0.64
CA ALA A 391 5.59 22.60 -0.49
C ALA A 391 5.86 21.90 -1.84
N THR A 392 6.86 21.04 -1.89
CA THR A 392 7.22 20.29 -3.11
C THR A 392 6.10 19.35 -3.52
N ARG A 393 5.53 18.62 -2.56
CA ARG A 393 4.41 17.69 -2.78
C ARG A 393 3.15 18.40 -3.24
N LEU A 394 2.79 19.50 -2.60
CA LEU A 394 1.64 20.33 -2.99
C LEU A 394 1.83 20.88 -4.39
N LYS A 395 2.99 21.46 -4.71
CA LYS A 395 3.25 22.01 -6.04
C LYS A 395 3.11 20.94 -7.13
N SER A 396 3.70 19.76 -6.92
CA SER A 396 3.57 18.63 -7.85
C SER A 396 2.12 18.20 -8.02
N CYS A 397 1.36 18.08 -6.91
CA CYS A 397 -0.04 17.72 -6.94
C CYS A 397 -0.90 18.76 -7.68
N VAL A 398 -0.74 20.04 -7.33
CA VAL A 398 -1.46 21.17 -7.94
C VAL A 398 -1.20 21.20 -9.44
N SER A 399 0.07 21.18 -9.87
CA SER A 399 0.41 21.20 -11.30
C SER A 399 -0.14 19.99 -12.06
N SER A 400 -0.14 18.80 -11.44
CA SER A 400 -0.75 17.61 -12.06
C SER A 400 -2.26 17.76 -12.26
N LEU A 401 -2.96 18.31 -11.28
CA LEU A 401 -4.41 18.54 -11.33
C LEU A 401 -4.79 19.72 -12.23
N GLU A 402 -3.95 20.73 -12.38
CA GLU A 402 -4.16 21.85 -13.30
C GLU A 402 -4.15 21.41 -14.77
N THR A 403 -3.45 20.32 -15.11
CA THR A 403 -3.50 19.76 -16.48
C THR A 403 -4.83 19.08 -16.81
N TRP A 404 -5.72 18.86 -15.83
CA TRP A 404 -7.06 18.34 -16.07
C TRP A 404 -8.01 19.51 -16.46
N PRO A 405 -8.58 19.53 -17.69
CA PRO A 405 -9.43 20.62 -18.14
C PRO A 405 -10.59 20.93 -17.18
N ALA A 406 -10.83 22.22 -16.93
CA ALA A 406 -11.82 22.70 -15.96
C ALA A 406 -13.23 22.14 -16.23
N ASP A 407 -13.72 22.22 -17.46
CA ASP A 407 -15.06 21.72 -17.82
C ASP A 407 -15.19 20.21 -17.56
N GLY A 408 -14.13 19.44 -17.85
CA GLY A 408 -14.10 18.01 -17.59
C GLY A 408 -14.06 17.68 -16.10
N ARG A 409 -13.37 18.50 -15.31
CA ARG A 409 -13.28 18.36 -13.86
C ARG A 409 -14.60 18.67 -13.17
N ASP A 410 -15.29 19.72 -13.58
CA ASP A 410 -16.59 20.12 -13.01
C ASP A 410 -17.69 19.11 -13.36
N ALA A 411 -17.70 18.61 -14.60
CA ALA A 411 -18.60 17.53 -15.02
C ALA A 411 -18.34 16.23 -14.23
N ALA A 412 -17.08 15.88 -14.01
CA ALA A 412 -16.71 14.71 -13.21
C ALA A 412 -17.17 14.86 -11.74
N PHE A 413 -16.94 16.02 -11.11
CA PHE A 413 -17.41 16.27 -9.75
C PHE A 413 -18.94 16.13 -9.63
N ALA A 414 -19.70 16.66 -10.59
CA ALA A 414 -21.15 16.55 -10.58
C ALA A 414 -21.62 15.07 -10.68
N ALA A 415 -20.98 14.28 -11.54
CA ALA A 415 -21.26 12.85 -11.68
C ALA A 415 -20.89 12.07 -10.41
N ASP A 416 -19.72 12.36 -9.86
CA ASP A 416 -19.19 11.70 -8.66
C ASP A 416 -20.07 12.05 -7.45
N ARG A 417 -20.47 13.31 -7.27
CA ARG A 417 -21.39 13.74 -6.21
C ARG A 417 -22.67 12.92 -6.20
N LYS A 418 -23.24 12.65 -7.38
CA LYS A 418 -24.43 11.81 -7.51
C LYS A 418 -24.14 10.37 -7.09
N ALA A 419 -23.07 9.75 -7.60
CA ALA A 419 -22.70 8.38 -7.25
C ALA A 419 -22.42 8.19 -5.75
N PHE A 420 -21.73 9.15 -5.13
CA PHE A 420 -21.49 9.17 -3.70
C PHE A 420 -22.77 9.36 -2.90
N ALA A 421 -23.67 10.26 -3.33
CA ALA A 421 -24.93 10.48 -2.64
C ALA A 421 -25.83 9.24 -2.65
N ASP A 422 -25.96 8.59 -3.81
CA ASP A 422 -26.73 7.35 -3.96
C ASP A 422 -26.13 6.23 -3.07
N THR A 423 -24.79 6.10 -3.08
CA THR A 423 -24.09 5.07 -2.29
C THR A 423 -24.19 5.35 -0.79
N PHE A 424 -24.03 6.59 -0.35
CA PHE A 424 -24.19 6.97 1.06
C PHE A 424 -25.63 6.80 1.55
N GLY A 425 -26.63 7.13 0.72
CA GLY A 425 -28.03 6.87 1.02
C GLY A 425 -28.26 5.39 1.33
N ARG A 426 -27.73 4.49 0.50
CA ARG A 426 -27.80 3.04 0.72
C ARG A 426 -26.98 2.55 1.92
N LEU A 427 -25.82 3.12 2.22
CA LEU A 427 -24.98 2.63 3.33
C LEU A 427 -25.43 3.12 4.71
N TYR A 428 -25.92 4.37 4.78
CA TYR A 428 -26.13 5.07 6.03
C TYR A 428 -27.60 5.36 6.32
N CYS A 429 -28.47 5.43 5.31
CA CYS A 429 -29.88 5.81 5.50
C CYS A 429 -30.87 4.64 5.40
N SER A 430 -30.51 3.51 4.76
CA SER A 430 -31.45 2.39 4.55
C SER A 430 -31.64 1.44 5.74
N ALA A 431 -31.07 1.74 6.91
CA ALA A 431 -31.14 0.90 8.10
C ALA A 431 -32.09 1.51 9.15
N GLY A 432 -33.39 1.27 8.96
CA GLY A 432 -34.45 1.59 9.92
C GLY A 432 -35.56 0.54 10.01
N ASN A 433 -35.37 -0.67 9.45
CA ASN A 433 -36.35 -1.76 9.46
C ASN A 433 -35.71 -3.13 9.77
N THR A 434 -34.95 -3.21 10.86
CA THR A 434 -34.64 -4.49 11.53
C THR A 434 -34.66 -4.29 13.03
#